data_AF-A0A8J5XSZ5-F1
#
_entry.id   AF-A0A8J5XSZ5-F1
#
_cell.length_a   1.000
_cell.length_b   1.000
_cell.length_c   1.000
_cell.angle_alpha   90.00
_cell.angle_beta   90.00
_cell.angle_gamma   90.00
#
_symmetry.space_group_name_H-M   'P 1'
#
loop_
_entity.id
_entity.type
_entity.pdbx_description
1 polymer ?
#
loop_
_entity_poly.entity_id
_entity_poly.type
_entity_poly.pdbx_seq_one_letter_code
_entity_poly.pdbx_strand_id
1 'polypeptide(L)'
;MLRKLFEPELYPRAPVVRIFDRLFGRARATDRSLCAFGFEPNPPLEGRLVALEQAYAKRGWSLRIFTRTAASTRDGDIAFHYYDDLDLNVGSSIRPRPNRSRAEVGDGRQLRTTVRSIDLARFLVEHVHARRIPFGATSTVVVKLDVEGHEYVLLPHLIASGALCRVNLLFYEFHSGTRFVKNETDRAAKQDAEATMLRQIDGPKHLWGLRGCVTRATPMDDETYQRDDGQWRMPPVKQQLADKALRRPPPPLTPIPW
;
A
#
# COMPACT_ATOMS: atom_id res chain seq x y z
N MET A 1 -5.85 5.20 -2.38
CA MET A 1 -5.06 5.13 -3.64
C MET A 1 -5.70 4.30 -4.76
N LEU A 2 -6.04 3.02 -4.53
CA LEU A 2 -6.52 2.09 -5.60
C LEU A 2 -7.75 2.60 -6.38
N ARG A 3 -8.74 3.16 -5.69
CA ARG A 3 -9.94 3.70 -6.35
C ARG A 3 -9.63 4.90 -7.26
N LYS A 4 -8.71 5.78 -6.85
CA LYS A 4 -8.23 6.92 -7.67
C LYS A 4 -7.53 6.47 -8.96
N LEU A 5 -6.98 5.26 -8.97
CA LEU A 5 -6.38 4.66 -10.16
C LEU A 5 -7.46 4.21 -11.17
N PHE A 6 -8.49 3.50 -10.71
CA PHE A 6 -9.49 2.87 -11.59
C PHE A 6 -10.76 3.71 -11.83
N GLU A 7 -11.11 4.62 -10.93
CA GLU A 7 -12.32 5.46 -10.96
C GLU A 7 -11.97 6.98 -10.89
N PRO A 8 -11.05 7.51 -11.72
CA PRO A 8 -10.60 8.91 -11.61
C PRO A 8 -11.70 9.96 -11.61
N GLU A 9 -12.79 9.70 -12.31
CA GLU A 9 -13.95 10.58 -12.42
C GLU A 9 -14.65 10.84 -11.07
N LEU A 10 -14.52 9.91 -10.11
CA LEU A 10 -15.04 10.07 -8.75
C LEU A 10 -14.11 10.90 -7.86
N TYR A 11 -12.88 11.15 -8.30
CA TYR A 11 -11.84 11.83 -7.54
C TYR A 11 -11.22 13.01 -8.29
N PRO A 12 -12.02 13.93 -8.87
CA PRO A 12 -11.52 14.95 -9.80
C PRO A 12 -10.53 15.95 -9.16
N ARG A 13 -10.57 16.10 -7.82
CA ARG A 13 -9.67 17.01 -7.08
C ARG A 13 -8.46 16.30 -6.47
N ALA A 14 -8.35 14.97 -6.59
CA ALA A 14 -7.25 14.23 -6.02
C ALA A 14 -5.96 14.49 -6.82
N PRO A 15 -4.89 15.06 -6.22
CA PRO A 15 -3.65 15.37 -6.94
C PRO A 15 -3.05 14.17 -7.66
N VAL A 16 -3.19 12.95 -7.11
CA VAL A 16 -2.61 11.75 -7.71
C VAL A 16 -3.23 11.39 -9.05
N VAL A 17 -4.48 11.79 -9.31
CA VAL A 17 -5.17 11.51 -10.59
C VAL A 17 -4.41 12.11 -11.75
N ARG A 18 -3.88 13.34 -11.61
CA ARG A 18 -3.06 14.00 -12.65
C ARG A 18 -1.74 13.28 -12.91
N ILE A 19 -1.18 12.63 -11.88
CA ILE A 19 0.05 11.86 -12.02
C ILE A 19 -0.25 10.54 -12.74
N PHE A 20 -1.33 9.85 -12.38
CA PHE A 20 -1.78 8.66 -13.08
C PHE A 20 -2.17 8.94 -14.54
N ASP A 21 -2.81 10.07 -14.84
CA ASP A 21 -3.09 10.49 -16.22
C ASP A 21 -1.81 10.60 -17.05
N ARG A 22 -0.72 11.10 -16.46
CA ARG A 22 0.58 11.23 -17.14
C ARG A 22 1.29 9.89 -17.33
N LEU A 23 1.18 8.99 -16.36
CA LEU A 23 1.92 7.73 -16.35
C LEU A 23 1.23 6.60 -17.11
N PHE A 24 -0.10 6.56 -17.05
CA PHE A 24 -0.92 5.47 -17.59
C PHE A 24 -1.95 5.95 -18.62
N GLY A 25 -2.04 7.27 -18.85
CA GLY A 25 -3.05 7.86 -19.71
C GLY A 25 -4.39 8.13 -19.01
N ARG A 26 -5.18 9.00 -19.63
CA ARG A 26 -6.53 9.37 -19.13
C ARG A 26 -7.55 8.24 -19.28
N ALA A 27 -7.36 7.38 -20.28
CA ALA A 27 -8.20 6.21 -20.55
C ALA A 27 -7.73 4.93 -19.81
N ARG A 28 -6.84 5.05 -18.82
CA ARG A 28 -6.28 3.89 -18.09
C ARG A 28 -7.32 2.97 -17.46
N ALA A 29 -8.50 3.50 -17.10
CA ALA A 29 -9.59 2.71 -16.55
C ALA A 29 -10.15 1.69 -17.56
N THR A 30 -9.91 1.87 -18.87
CA THR A 30 -10.28 0.90 -19.91
C THR A 30 -9.11 0.03 -20.37
N ASP A 31 -7.90 0.31 -19.88
CA ASP A 31 -6.69 -0.44 -20.23
C ASP A 31 -6.64 -1.79 -19.48
N ARG A 32 -6.71 -2.90 -20.22
CA ARG A 32 -6.67 -4.26 -19.67
C ARG A 32 -5.25 -4.72 -19.30
N SER A 33 -4.22 -3.96 -19.67
CA SER A 33 -2.83 -4.20 -19.26
C SER A 33 -2.50 -3.57 -17.90
N LEU A 34 -3.37 -2.68 -17.40
CA LEU A 34 -3.22 -2.09 -16.07
C LEU A 34 -3.61 -3.08 -14.98
N CYS A 35 -2.70 -3.31 -14.05
CA CYS A 35 -2.96 -4.09 -12.85
C CYS A 35 -2.50 -3.37 -11.57
N ALA A 36 -3.08 -3.76 -10.44
CA ALA A 36 -2.73 -3.23 -9.14
C ALA A 36 -2.72 -4.32 -8.06
N PHE A 37 -1.80 -4.16 -7.11
CA PHE A 37 -1.70 -4.99 -5.91
C PHE A 37 -1.87 -4.10 -4.68
N GLY A 38 -2.64 -4.55 -3.70
CA GLY A 38 -2.80 -3.90 -2.39
C GLY A 38 -2.43 -4.85 -1.26
N PHE A 39 -1.80 -4.33 -0.21
CA PHE A 39 -1.47 -5.08 1.01
C PHE A 39 -2.05 -4.29 2.18
N GLU A 40 -3.07 -4.84 2.83
CA GLU A 40 -3.74 -4.17 3.94
C GLU A 40 -3.85 -5.13 5.14
N PRO A 41 -3.05 -4.95 6.20
CA PRO A 41 -3.10 -5.78 7.39
C PRO A 41 -4.35 -5.56 8.25
N ASN A 42 -5.02 -4.42 8.16
CA ASN A 42 -6.05 -4.01 9.11
C ASN A 42 -7.37 -4.81 8.97
N PRO A 43 -7.72 -5.70 9.93
CA PRO A 43 -8.87 -6.59 9.79
C PRO A 43 -10.23 -5.90 9.63
N PRO A 44 -10.55 -4.81 10.35
CA PRO A 44 -11.77 -4.03 10.10
C PRO A 44 -11.98 -3.60 8.64
N LEU A 45 -10.92 -3.43 7.84
CA LEU A 45 -11.02 -3.03 6.42
C LEU A 45 -11.27 -4.22 5.49
N GLU A 46 -11.06 -5.46 5.95
CA GLU A 46 -11.09 -6.69 5.14
C GLU A 46 -12.39 -6.82 4.34
N GLY A 47 -13.55 -6.69 4.99
CA GLY A 47 -14.85 -6.89 4.33
C GLY A 47 -15.08 -5.91 3.18
N ARG A 48 -14.67 -4.64 3.37
CA ARG A 48 -14.78 -3.60 2.35
C ARG A 48 -13.83 -3.85 1.18
N LEU A 49 -12.59 -4.26 1.46
CA LEU A 49 -11.57 -4.49 0.44
C LEU A 49 -11.87 -5.72 -0.41
N VAL A 50 -12.38 -6.79 0.20
CA VAL A 50 -12.87 -7.97 -0.53
C VAL A 50 -14.03 -7.59 -1.46
N ALA A 51 -14.99 -6.79 -0.98
CA ALA A 51 -16.09 -6.32 -1.81
C ALA A 51 -15.60 -5.44 -2.98
N LEU A 52 -14.59 -4.59 -2.75
CA LEU A 52 -13.97 -3.77 -3.78
C LEU A 52 -13.28 -4.62 -4.85
N GLU A 53 -12.46 -5.59 -4.46
CA GLU A 53 -11.81 -6.53 -5.39
C GLU A 53 -12.85 -7.26 -6.26
N GLN A 54 -13.90 -7.79 -5.65
CA GLN A 54 -14.98 -8.49 -6.36
C GLN A 54 -15.73 -7.57 -7.34
N ALA A 55 -16.03 -6.34 -6.94
CA ALA A 55 -16.68 -5.37 -7.81
C ALA A 55 -15.81 -4.99 -9.01
N TYR A 56 -14.50 -4.84 -8.80
CA TYR A 56 -13.56 -4.47 -9.85
C TYR A 56 -13.29 -5.63 -10.81
N ALA A 57 -13.22 -6.87 -10.30
CA ALA A 57 -13.13 -8.06 -11.14
C ALA A 57 -14.31 -8.19 -12.11
N LYS A 58 -15.54 -7.89 -11.65
CA LYS A 58 -16.74 -7.87 -12.52
C LYS A 58 -16.68 -6.82 -13.63
N ARG A 59 -15.87 -5.77 -13.46
CA ARG A 59 -15.60 -4.73 -14.49
C ARG A 59 -14.43 -5.11 -15.40
N GLY A 60 -13.80 -6.26 -15.16
CA GLY A 60 -12.61 -6.75 -15.86
C GLY A 60 -11.33 -6.00 -15.47
N TRP A 61 -11.28 -5.36 -14.31
CA TRP A 61 -10.07 -4.71 -13.81
C TRP A 61 -9.20 -5.70 -13.05
N SER A 62 -7.90 -5.65 -13.30
CA SER A 62 -6.91 -6.53 -12.66
C SER A 62 -6.45 -5.94 -11.33
N LEU A 63 -7.24 -6.14 -10.28
CA LEU A 63 -6.91 -5.74 -8.91
C LEU A 63 -6.80 -6.98 -8.01
N ARG A 64 -5.71 -7.08 -7.24
CA ARG A 64 -5.56 -8.07 -6.18
C ARG A 64 -5.19 -7.40 -4.85
N ILE A 65 -6.00 -7.60 -3.82
CA ILE A 65 -5.78 -7.09 -2.47
C ILE A 65 -5.50 -8.27 -1.54
N PHE A 66 -4.31 -8.28 -0.95
CA PHE A 66 -3.93 -9.17 0.12
C PHE A 66 -4.40 -8.57 1.46
N THR A 67 -5.61 -8.94 1.89
CA THR A 67 -6.14 -8.57 3.21
C THR A 67 -5.39 -9.31 4.32
N ARG A 68 -5.38 -8.74 5.53
CA ARG A 68 -4.62 -9.27 6.69
C ARG A 68 -3.17 -9.58 6.33
N THR A 69 -2.58 -8.76 5.46
CA THR A 69 -1.21 -8.93 4.97
C THR A 69 -0.48 -7.59 5.00
N ALA A 70 0.59 -7.51 5.78
CA ALA A 70 1.48 -6.36 5.84
C ALA A 70 2.62 -6.48 4.82
N ALA A 71 2.92 -5.38 4.12
CA ALA A 71 4.19 -5.24 3.43
C ALA A 71 5.33 -5.06 4.45
N SER A 72 6.36 -5.89 4.35
CA SER A 72 7.45 -6.00 5.33
C SER A 72 8.76 -6.38 4.65
N THR A 73 9.81 -6.63 5.43
CA THR A 73 11.14 -7.06 4.97
C THR A 73 11.34 -8.57 4.98
N ARG A 74 10.32 -9.34 5.37
CA ARG A 74 10.34 -10.81 5.40
C ARG A 74 8.93 -11.37 5.34
N ASP A 75 8.83 -12.59 4.84
CA ASP A 75 7.60 -13.37 4.95
C ASP A 75 7.43 -13.94 6.36
N GLY A 76 6.18 -14.13 6.78
CA GLY A 76 5.87 -14.79 8.04
C GLY A 76 4.62 -14.26 8.69
N ASP A 77 4.45 -14.57 9.98
CA ASP A 77 3.40 -14.03 10.81
C ASP A 77 3.96 -12.92 11.71
N ILE A 78 3.26 -11.79 11.79
CA ILE A 78 3.66 -10.67 12.64
C ILE A 78 2.49 -10.20 13.50
N ALA A 79 2.81 -9.65 14.67
CA ALA A 79 1.83 -8.94 15.47
C ALA A 79 1.44 -7.64 14.76
N PHE A 80 0.13 -7.37 14.75
CA PHE A 80 -0.44 -6.15 14.22
C PHE A 80 -1.39 -5.53 15.24
N HIS A 81 -1.32 -4.21 15.35
CA HIS A 81 -2.07 -3.43 16.32
C HIS A 81 -3.03 -2.53 15.57
N TYR A 82 -4.30 -2.58 15.92
CA TYR A 82 -5.38 -1.83 15.26
C TYR A 82 -6.42 -1.40 16.30
N TYR A 83 -7.42 -0.63 15.88
CA TYR A 83 -8.50 -0.17 16.76
C TYR A 83 -9.83 -0.78 16.30
N ASP A 84 -10.70 -1.09 17.26
CA ASP A 84 -12.03 -1.66 16.99
C ASP A 84 -13.05 -0.66 16.43
N ASP A 85 -12.72 0.63 16.47
CA ASP A 85 -13.48 1.70 15.82
C ASP A 85 -12.94 2.01 14.42
N LEU A 86 -13.82 1.93 13.42
CA LEU A 86 -13.52 2.19 12.02
C LEU A 86 -13.10 3.63 11.75
N ASP A 87 -13.64 4.59 12.48
CA ASP A 87 -13.29 6.02 12.34
C ASP A 87 -11.89 6.33 12.90
N LEU A 88 -11.33 5.40 13.69
CA LEU A 88 -10.05 5.51 14.39
C LEU A 88 -8.95 4.61 13.80
N ASN A 89 -9.24 3.91 12.70
CA ASN A 89 -8.27 3.03 12.04
C ASN A 89 -7.09 3.75 11.36
N VAL A 90 -7.08 5.07 11.42
CA VAL A 90 -5.93 5.94 11.13
C VAL A 90 -4.83 5.73 12.19
N GLY A 91 -3.88 4.85 11.91
CA GLY A 91 -2.76 4.55 12.80
C GLY A 91 -2.54 3.09 13.18
N SER A 92 -3.22 2.14 12.55
CA SER A 92 -2.91 0.72 12.74
C SER A 92 -1.50 0.41 12.26
N SER A 93 -0.74 -0.41 12.98
CA SER A 93 0.68 -0.63 12.69
C SER A 93 1.19 -1.97 13.23
N ILE A 94 2.30 -2.43 12.64
CA ILE A 94 3.03 -3.61 13.12
C ILE A 94 3.77 -3.32 14.44
N ARG A 95 3.89 -2.05 14.84
CA ARG A 95 4.44 -1.62 16.12
C ARG A 95 3.30 -1.19 17.06
N PRO A 96 3.36 -1.55 18.35
CA PRO A 96 2.41 -1.03 19.32
C PRO A 96 2.59 0.49 19.42
N ARG A 97 1.48 1.20 19.62
CA ARG A 97 1.48 2.65 19.88
C ARG A 97 1.06 2.90 21.33
N PRO A 98 1.99 2.92 22.30
CA PRO A 98 1.67 3.34 23.64
C PRO A 98 1.29 4.84 23.64
N ASN A 99 0.33 5.22 24.49
CA ASN A 99 -0.01 6.62 24.81
C ASN A 99 -0.65 7.45 23.69
N ARG A 100 -1.66 6.94 22.98
CA ARG A 100 -2.61 7.86 22.31
C ARG A 100 -3.58 8.44 23.33
N SER A 101 -3.79 9.74 23.28
CA SER A 101 -4.75 10.43 24.14
C SER A 101 -6.19 10.01 23.77
N ARG A 102 -7.13 10.07 24.73
CA ARG A 102 -8.56 9.80 24.47
C ARG A 102 -9.14 10.73 23.38
N ALA A 103 -8.54 11.90 23.17
CA ALA A 103 -8.88 12.79 22.07
C ALA A 103 -8.48 12.26 20.68
N GLU A 104 -7.50 11.35 20.60
CA GLU A 104 -6.95 10.79 19.36
C GLU A 104 -7.51 9.41 18.99
N VAL A 105 -8.03 8.67 19.97
CA VAL A 105 -8.56 7.30 19.80
C VAL A 105 -9.97 7.15 20.35
N GLY A 106 -10.69 8.25 20.60
CA GLY A 106 -12.06 8.20 21.13
C GLY A 106 -12.20 7.20 22.28
N ASP A 107 -13.24 6.37 22.20
CA ASP A 107 -13.43 5.22 23.11
C ASP A 107 -12.89 3.89 22.53
N GLY A 108 -12.21 3.93 21.38
CA GLY A 108 -11.68 2.77 20.68
C GLY A 108 -10.53 2.11 21.44
N ARG A 109 -10.55 0.78 21.53
CA ARG A 109 -9.50 0.00 22.21
C ARG A 109 -8.46 -0.45 21.20
N GLN A 110 -7.19 -0.28 21.53
CA GLN A 110 -6.11 -0.92 20.77
C GLN A 110 -6.20 -2.43 20.95
N LEU A 111 -6.45 -3.12 19.87
CA LEU A 111 -6.45 -4.57 19.76
C LEU A 111 -5.15 -5.04 19.11
N ARG A 112 -4.81 -6.29 19.38
CA ARG A 112 -3.67 -6.98 18.78
C ARG A 112 -4.17 -8.23 18.08
N THR A 113 -3.68 -8.46 16.88
CA THR A 113 -3.93 -9.68 16.10
C THR A 113 -2.65 -10.13 15.42
N THR A 114 -2.70 -11.30 14.80
CA THR A 114 -1.63 -11.82 13.96
C THR A 114 -2.06 -11.69 12.51
N VAL A 115 -1.20 -11.11 11.68
CA VAL A 115 -1.39 -10.94 10.25
C VAL A 115 -0.23 -11.58 9.51
N ARG A 116 -0.44 -11.90 8.23
CA ARG A 116 0.66 -12.28 7.35
C ARG A 116 1.54 -11.07 7.11
N SER A 117 2.82 -11.32 6.90
CA SER A 117 3.77 -10.37 6.36
C SER A 117 4.34 -10.95 5.08
N ILE A 118 4.61 -10.08 4.12
CA ILE A 118 5.27 -10.42 2.88
C ILE A 118 6.56 -9.62 2.75
N ASP A 119 7.64 -10.25 2.28
CA ASP A 119 8.81 -9.52 1.83
C ASP A 119 8.45 -8.75 0.54
N LEU A 120 8.26 -7.44 0.66
CA LEU A 120 7.89 -6.60 -0.48
C LEU A 120 9.00 -6.55 -1.53
N ALA A 121 10.28 -6.62 -1.14
CA ALA A 121 11.38 -6.65 -2.10
C ALA A 121 11.31 -7.90 -2.96
N ARG A 122 11.13 -9.06 -2.32
CA ARG A 122 10.95 -10.34 -3.01
C ARG A 122 9.73 -10.30 -3.93
N PHE A 123 8.60 -9.79 -3.44
CA PHE A 123 7.37 -9.69 -4.23
C PHE A 123 7.56 -8.82 -5.49
N LEU A 124 8.22 -7.67 -5.38
CA LEU A 124 8.49 -6.80 -6.52
C LEU A 124 9.38 -7.49 -7.57
N VAL A 125 10.39 -8.25 -7.14
CA VAL A 125 11.28 -8.97 -8.07
C VAL A 125 10.55 -10.14 -8.74
N GLU A 126 9.89 -10.99 -7.97
CA GLU A 126 9.31 -12.25 -8.44
C GLU A 126 8.00 -12.07 -9.21
N HIS A 127 7.18 -11.09 -8.84
CA HIS A 127 5.82 -10.95 -9.40
C HIS A 127 5.65 -9.72 -10.27
N VAL A 128 6.35 -8.63 -9.97
CA VAL A 128 6.21 -7.39 -10.75
C VAL A 128 7.28 -7.32 -11.83
N HIS A 129 8.55 -7.51 -11.49
CA HIS A 129 9.63 -7.37 -12.45
C HIS A 129 9.71 -8.54 -13.45
N ALA A 130 9.49 -9.78 -12.99
CA ALA A 130 9.53 -10.97 -13.84
C ALA A 130 8.35 -11.09 -14.82
N ARG A 131 7.39 -10.16 -14.81
CA ARG A 131 6.23 -10.19 -15.71
C ARG A 131 6.65 -10.02 -17.17
N ARG A 132 5.96 -10.71 -18.07
CA ARG A 132 6.19 -10.59 -19.51
C ARG A 132 5.68 -9.24 -20.00
N ILE A 133 6.54 -8.49 -20.66
CA ILE A 133 6.18 -7.22 -21.31
C ILE A 133 6.23 -7.49 -22.83
N PRO A 134 5.12 -7.26 -23.57
CA PRO A 134 5.13 -7.42 -25.03
C PRO A 134 6.25 -6.62 -25.69
N PHE A 135 6.82 -7.14 -26.78
CA PHE A 135 7.87 -6.45 -27.52
C PHE A 135 7.39 -5.05 -27.95
N GLY A 136 8.21 -4.03 -27.70
CA GLY A 136 7.88 -2.62 -27.99
C GLY A 136 6.97 -1.94 -26.95
N ALA A 137 6.44 -2.65 -25.96
CA ALA A 137 5.66 -2.05 -24.88
C ALA A 137 6.57 -1.53 -23.76
N THR A 138 6.18 -0.39 -23.18
CA THR A 138 6.84 0.16 -21.98
C THR A 138 6.18 -0.36 -20.72
N SER A 139 6.98 -0.54 -19.67
CA SER A 139 6.50 -0.96 -18.36
C SER A 139 6.65 0.19 -17.37
N THR A 140 5.54 0.57 -16.74
CA THR A 140 5.51 1.57 -15.67
C THR A 140 5.03 0.90 -14.39
N VAL A 141 5.81 1.00 -13.33
CA VAL A 141 5.52 0.50 -11.99
C VAL A 141 5.49 1.68 -11.03
N VAL A 142 4.38 1.84 -10.31
CA VAL A 142 4.19 2.87 -9.28
C VAL A 142 3.87 2.19 -7.97
N VAL A 143 4.52 2.64 -6.89
CA VAL A 143 4.28 2.15 -5.53
C VAL A 143 3.88 3.34 -4.66
N LYS A 144 2.79 3.21 -3.90
CA LYS A 144 2.51 4.08 -2.73
C LYS A 144 2.88 3.29 -1.50
N LEU A 145 3.81 3.83 -0.71
CA LEU A 145 4.26 3.26 0.53
C LEU A 145 3.83 4.15 1.69
N ASP A 146 2.95 3.59 2.49
CA ASP A 146 2.37 4.19 3.69
C ASP A 146 2.07 3.00 4.60
N VAL A 147 2.99 2.75 5.51
CA VAL A 147 3.03 1.55 6.37
C VAL A 147 3.19 1.95 7.84
N GLU A 148 2.77 3.18 8.16
CA GLU A 148 2.49 3.62 9.51
C GLU A 148 3.68 3.40 10.46
N GLY A 149 4.86 3.89 10.04
CA GLY A 149 6.12 3.90 10.80
C GLY A 149 7.12 2.79 10.41
N HIS A 150 6.72 1.83 9.57
CA HIS A 150 7.62 0.77 9.10
C HIS A 150 8.53 1.21 7.94
N GLU A 151 8.37 2.43 7.41
CA GLU A 151 9.13 2.96 6.28
C GLU A 151 10.63 2.98 6.56
N TYR A 152 11.03 3.31 7.80
CA TYR A 152 12.44 3.37 8.23
C TYR A 152 13.16 2.03 8.22
N VAL A 153 12.43 0.92 8.07
CA VAL A 153 13.00 -0.43 7.95
C VAL A 153 12.76 -0.97 6.54
N LEU A 154 11.57 -0.72 5.99
CA LEU A 154 11.18 -1.24 4.69
C LEU A 154 11.86 -0.52 3.51
N LEU A 155 11.97 0.82 3.53
CA LEU A 155 12.64 1.54 2.43
C LEU A 155 14.13 1.19 2.32
N PRO A 156 14.92 1.14 3.41
CA PRO A 156 16.30 0.68 3.34
C PRO A 156 16.42 -0.75 2.80
N HIS A 157 15.51 -1.66 3.16
CA HIS A 157 15.48 -3.02 2.61
C HIS A 157 15.22 -3.02 1.10
N LEU A 158 14.27 -2.21 0.62
CA LEU A 158 13.99 -2.06 -0.82
C LEU A 158 15.18 -1.46 -1.60
N ILE A 159 15.90 -0.52 -0.99
CA ILE A 159 17.12 0.08 -1.56
C ILE A 159 18.25 -0.95 -1.60
N ALA A 160 18.56 -1.59 -0.47
CA ALA A 160 19.69 -2.51 -0.33
C ALA A 160 19.53 -3.78 -1.18
N SER A 161 18.30 -4.27 -1.33
CA SER A 161 17.99 -5.41 -2.22
C SER A 161 18.00 -5.05 -3.72
N GLY A 162 18.07 -3.76 -4.06
CA GLY A 162 17.91 -3.26 -5.44
C GLY A 162 16.49 -3.39 -6.00
N ALA A 163 15.53 -3.93 -5.23
CA ALA A 163 14.15 -4.09 -5.66
C ALA A 163 13.49 -2.74 -5.98
N LEU A 164 13.87 -1.68 -5.25
CA LEU A 164 13.35 -0.34 -5.51
C LEU A 164 13.61 0.12 -6.94
N CYS A 165 14.74 -0.28 -7.54
CA CYS A 165 15.11 0.09 -8.91
C CYS A 165 14.22 -0.52 -10.00
N ARG A 166 13.28 -1.41 -9.63
CA ARG A 166 12.23 -1.95 -10.50
C ARG A 166 10.95 -1.10 -10.47
N VAL A 167 10.93 -0.05 -9.65
CA VAL A 167 9.83 0.91 -9.51
C VAL A 167 10.20 2.19 -10.24
N ASN A 168 9.30 2.75 -11.06
CA ASN A 168 9.52 4.02 -11.75
C ASN A 168 9.21 5.21 -10.84
N LEU A 169 8.12 5.13 -10.07
CA LEU A 169 7.72 6.19 -9.15
C LEU A 169 7.30 5.61 -7.79
N LEU A 170 7.93 6.10 -6.73
CA LEU A 170 7.58 5.83 -5.34
C LEU A 170 6.88 7.06 -4.75
N PHE A 171 5.60 6.91 -4.42
CA PHE A 171 4.94 7.77 -3.45
C PHE A 171 5.26 7.26 -2.05
N TYR A 172 5.69 8.15 -1.17
CA TYR A 172 5.98 7.78 0.23
C TYR A 172 5.40 8.82 1.19
N GLU A 173 5.20 8.37 2.43
CA GLU A 173 4.98 9.22 3.59
C GLU A 173 5.87 8.73 4.73
N PHE A 174 6.72 9.61 5.27
CA PHE A 174 7.47 9.29 6.48
C PHE A 174 6.67 9.66 7.72
N HIS A 175 6.36 8.65 8.50
CA HIS A 175 5.71 8.78 9.80
C HIS A 175 6.72 9.22 10.88
N SER A 176 7.08 10.51 10.86
CA SER A 176 8.11 11.15 11.71
C SER A 176 7.55 12.06 12.82
N GLY A 177 6.22 12.12 12.96
CA GLY A 177 5.53 12.90 14.00
C GLY A 177 5.85 12.42 15.42
N THR A 178 5.50 13.23 16.42
CA THR A 178 5.65 12.89 17.87
C THR A 178 5.11 11.51 18.23
N ARG A 179 4.09 11.02 17.51
CA ARG A 179 3.50 9.67 17.67
C ARG A 179 4.45 8.51 17.32
N PHE A 180 5.53 8.78 16.60
CA PHE A 180 6.48 7.79 16.10
C PHE A 180 7.90 8.03 16.59
N VAL A 181 8.07 8.99 17.50
CA VAL A 181 9.34 9.50 17.98
C VAL A 181 9.35 9.45 19.50
N LYS A 182 10.38 8.87 20.10
CA LYS A 182 10.48 8.73 21.56
C LYS A 182 10.93 10.02 22.25
N ASN A 183 11.84 10.75 21.63
CA ASN A 183 12.47 11.96 22.16
C ASN A 183 13.10 12.77 21.01
N GLU A 184 13.70 13.91 21.30
CA GLU A 184 14.34 14.77 20.29
C GLU A 184 15.52 14.09 19.58
N THR A 185 16.31 13.26 20.29
CA THR A 185 17.41 12.49 19.68
C THR A 185 16.90 11.50 18.64
N ASP A 186 15.81 10.77 18.95
CA ASP A 186 15.15 9.85 18.02
C ASP A 186 14.53 10.59 16.82
N ARG A 187 14.03 11.82 17.04
CA ARG A 187 13.56 12.69 15.95
C ARG A 187 14.68 13.00 14.99
N ALA A 188 15.81 13.49 15.50
CA ALA A 188 16.96 13.88 14.71
C ALA A 188 17.53 12.69 13.93
N ALA A 189 17.63 11.51 14.57
CA ALA A 189 18.08 10.29 13.92
C ALA A 189 17.14 9.85 12.78
N LYS A 190 15.81 9.96 12.97
CA LYS A 190 14.83 9.66 11.92
C LYS A 190 14.92 10.66 10.75
N GLN A 191 15.07 11.95 11.04
CA GLN A 191 15.24 12.98 10.01
C GLN A 191 16.53 12.77 9.20
N ASP A 192 17.63 12.38 9.84
CA ASP A 192 18.88 12.05 9.13
C ASP A 192 18.75 10.77 8.29
N ALA A 193 18.07 9.74 8.82
CA ALA A 193 17.77 8.53 8.06
C ALA A 193 16.90 8.83 6.83
N GLU A 194 15.87 9.66 6.97
CA GLU A 194 15.04 10.15 5.85
C GLU A 194 15.89 10.87 4.81
N ALA A 195 16.69 11.86 5.23
CA ALA A 195 17.55 12.61 4.33
C ALA A 195 18.54 11.69 3.60
N THR A 196 19.10 10.69 4.29
CA THR A 196 20.01 9.70 3.70
C THR A 196 19.29 8.82 2.67
N MET A 197 18.12 8.29 2.99
CA MET A 197 17.32 7.52 2.04
C MET A 197 16.96 8.33 0.79
N LEU A 198 16.57 9.60 0.95
CA LEU A 198 16.24 10.46 -0.18
C LEU A 198 17.47 10.78 -1.05
N ARG A 199 18.65 10.96 -0.46
CA ARG A 199 19.91 11.08 -1.22
C ARG A 199 20.24 9.82 -1.99
N GLN A 200 19.89 8.64 -1.49
CA GLN A 200 20.07 7.38 -2.19
C GLN A 200 19.10 7.23 -3.36
N ILE A 201 17.83 7.64 -3.19
CA ILE A 201 16.79 7.47 -4.20
C ILE A 201 16.85 8.54 -5.29
N ASP A 202 16.94 9.81 -4.94
CA ASP A 202 16.86 10.93 -5.90
C ASP A 202 18.23 11.55 -6.22
N GLY A 203 19.26 11.25 -5.44
CA GLY A 203 20.63 11.72 -5.66
C GLY A 203 21.40 10.95 -6.74
N PRO A 204 22.72 11.14 -6.85
CA PRO A 204 23.54 10.45 -7.84
C PRO A 204 23.66 8.97 -7.51
N LYS A 205 22.72 8.16 -8.02
CA LYS A 205 22.55 6.74 -7.70
C LYS A 205 23.79 5.87 -7.87
N HIS A 206 24.71 6.26 -8.76
CA HIS A 206 25.98 5.58 -8.96
C HIS A 206 26.91 5.64 -7.73
N LEU A 207 26.80 6.67 -6.88
CA LEU A 207 27.54 6.79 -5.63
C LEU A 207 27.10 5.76 -4.58
N TRP A 208 25.92 5.16 -4.78
CA TRP A 208 25.29 4.22 -3.86
C TRP A 208 25.21 2.80 -4.43
N GLY A 209 25.94 2.51 -5.51
CA GLY A 209 25.89 1.21 -6.19
C GLY A 209 24.62 0.94 -7.00
N LEU A 210 23.71 1.93 -7.13
CA LEU A 210 22.43 1.80 -7.81
C LEU A 210 22.49 2.27 -9.28
N ARG A 211 23.52 1.84 -10.02
CA ARG A 211 23.69 2.23 -11.43
C ARG A 211 22.49 1.76 -12.28
N GLY A 212 21.99 2.63 -13.15
CA GLY A 212 20.85 2.34 -14.04
C GLY A 212 19.47 2.32 -13.36
N CYS A 213 19.40 2.63 -12.07
CA CYS A 213 18.14 2.70 -11.32
C CYS A 213 17.29 3.89 -11.78
N VAL A 214 16.06 3.65 -12.23
CA VAL A 214 15.18 4.69 -12.82
C VAL A 214 14.21 5.33 -11.83
N THR A 215 14.15 4.82 -10.61
CA THR A 215 13.17 5.25 -9.59
C THR A 215 13.27 6.72 -9.27
N ARG A 216 12.12 7.37 -9.13
CA ARG A 216 11.99 8.68 -8.53
C ARG A 216 11.11 8.56 -7.31
N ALA A 217 11.42 9.28 -6.24
CA ALA A 217 10.55 9.37 -5.09
C ALA A 217 9.85 10.73 -5.07
N THR A 218 8.63 10.76 -4.55
CA THR A 218 7.94 12.02 -4.24
C THR A 218 7.13 11.85 -2.95
N PRO A 219 7.24 12.80 -2.01
CA PRO A 219 6.37 12.80 -0.84
C PRO A 219 4.95 13.07 -1.34
N MET A 220 4.06 12.12 -1.15
CA MET A 220 2.67 12.23 -1.61
C MET A 220 1.79 11.38 -0.70
N ASP A 221 1.21 12.07 0.26
CA ASP A 221 0.12 11.55 1.06
C ASP A 221 -1.21 12.13 0.58
N ASP A 222 -1.79 11.50 -0.45
CA ASP A 222 -3.04 11.95 -1.04
C ASP A 222 -4.23 11.31 -0.31
N GLU A 223 -4.51 11.86 0.87
CA GLU A 223 -5.68 11.55 1.71
C GLU A 223 -6.91 12.39 1.34
N THR A 224 -6.90 13.09 0.19
CA THR A 224 -8.14 13.66 -0.33
C THR A 224 -9.15 12.53 -0.53
N TYR A 225 -10.42 12.75 -0.17
CA TYR A 225 -11.44 11.71 -0.19
C TYR A 225 -11.15 10.52 0.74
N GLN A 226 -10.40 10.69 1.84
CA GLN A 226 -10.14 9.62 2.83
C GLN A 226 -11.42 8.94 3.35
N ARG A 227 -12.52 9.69 3.45
CA ARG A 227 -13.84 9.18 3.84
C ARG A 227 -14.71 8.70 2.67
N ASP A 228 -14.18 8.72 1.45
CA ASP A 228 -14.94 8.48 0.22
C ASP A 228 -16.25 9.30 0.17
N ASP A 229 -16.13 10.62 0.32
CA ASP A 229 -17.20 11.62 0.19
C ASP A 229 -17.86 11.63 -1.21
N GLY A 230 -17.26 10.96 -2.19
CA GLY A 230 -17.88 10.59 -3.46
C GLY A 230 -18.72 9.31 -3.35
N GLN A 231 -19.97 9.43 -2.88
CA GLN A 231 -21.06 8.46 -2.99
C GLN A 231 -20.65 6.99 -3.27
N TRP A 232 -19.99 6.32 -2.32
CA TRP A 232 -19.92 4.86 -2.38
C TRP A 232 -21.31 4.28 -2.10
N ARG A 233 -22.09 4.07 -3.15
CA ARG A 233 -23.25 3.17 -3.10
C ARG A 233 -22.73 1.77 -3.35
N MET A 234 -22.63 0.95 -2.30
CA MET A 234 -22.57 -0.50 -2.47
C MET A 234 -23.66 -0.87 -3.49
N PRO A 235 -23.38 -1.66 -4.55
CA PRO A 235 -24.45 -2.33 -5.27
C PRO A 235 -25.28 -3.05 -4.20
N PRO A 236 -26.62 -2.87 -4.12
CA PRO A 236 -27.40 -3.40 -3.01
C PRO A 236 -27.18 -4.91 -2.87
N VAL A 237 -26.50 -5.30 -1.80
CA VAL A 237 -26.30 -6.70 -1.41
C VAL A 237 -27.59 -7.18 -0.73
N LYS A 238 -28.67 -7.29 -1.49
CA LYS A 238 -29.80 -8.15 -1.12
C LYS A 238 -29.59 -9.51 -1.78
N GLN A 239 -28.64 -10.33 -1.30
CA GLN A 239 -28.70 -11.81 -1.45
C GLN A 239 -27.53 -12.65 -0.88
N GLN A 240 -26.58 -12.14 -0.09
CA GLN A 240 -25.44 -12.98 0.34
C GLN A 240 -25.28 -13.15 1.87
N LEU A 241 -26.38 -13.11 2.61
CA LEU A 241 -26.41 -13.57 4.00
C LEU A 241 -26.88 -15.03 4.18
N ALA A 242 -27.10 -15.78 3.09
CA ALA A 242 -27.51 -17.18 3.18
C ALA A 242 -26.36 -18.20 3.26
N ASP A 243 -25.16 -17.91 2.74
CA ASP A 243 -24.10 -18.94 2.61
C ASP A 243 -23.01 -18.88 3.70
N LYS A 244 -23.36 -18.40 4.90
CA LYS A 244 -22.46 -18.37 6.07
C LYS A 244 -22.10 -19.75 6.64
N ALA A 245 -22.47 -20.84 5.97
CA ALA A 245 -22.32 -22.20 6.49
C ALA A 245 -21.54 -23.14 5.56
N LEU A 246 -20.36 -22.74 5.06
CA LEU A 246 -19.34 -23.71 4.59
C LEU A 246 -17.97 -23.04 4.52
N ARG A 247 -17.24 -23.04 5.64
CA ARG A 247 -15.82 -22.65 5.68
C ARG A 247 -14.97 -23.82 5.17
N ARG A 248 -14.16 -23.57 4.13
CA ARG A 248 -12.91 -24.30 3.90
C ARG A 248 -11.73 -23.35 4.11
N PRO A 249 -10.59 -23.83 4.61
CA PRO A 249 -9.39 -23.00 4.76
C PRO A 249 -8.94 -22.45 3.40
N PRO A 250 -8.24 -21.30 3.37
CA PRO A 250 -7.72 -20.73 2.14
C PRO A 250 -6.77 -21.74 1.47
N PRO A 251 -6.87 -21.95 0.14
CA PRO A 251 -5.96 -22.83 -0.56
C PRO A 251 -4.52 -22.30 -0.48
N PRO A 252 -3.50 -23.17 -0.49
CA PRO A 252 -2.12 -22.76 -0.62
C PRO A 252 -1.93 -21.96 -1.92
N LEU A 253 -0.99 -21.03 -1.91
CA LEU A 253 -0.62 -20.20 -3.06
C LEU A 253 -0.25 -21.10 -4.24
N THR A 254 -1.21 -21.35 -5.13
CA THR A 254 -0.96 -22.02 -6.40
C THR A 254 -0.29 -21.04 -7.36
N PRO A 255 0.59 -21.53 -8.26
CA PRO A 255 1.12 -20.72 -9.34
C PRO A 255 -0.03 -20.15 -10.15
N ILE A 256 -0.03 -18.82 -10.33
CA ILE A 256 -0.99 -18.12 -11.18
C ILE A 256 -0.80 -18.65 -12.61
N PRO A 257 -1.81 -19.31 -13.22
CA PRO A 257 -1.76 -19.62 -14.63
C PRO A 257 -2.00 -18.32 -15.40
N TRP A 258 -1.06 -17.98 -16.28
CA TRP A 258 -1.17 -16.89 -17.25
C TRP A 258 -1.76 -17.41 -18.55
#